data_AF-A0A8S4PAH0-F1
#
_entry.id   AF-A0A8S4PAH0-F1
#
_cell.length_a   1.000
_cell.length_b   1.000
_cell.length_c   1.000
_cell.angle_alpha   90.00
_cell.angle_beta   90.00
_cell.angle_gamma   90.00
#
_symmetry.space_group_name_H-M   'P 1'
#
loop_
_entity.id
_entity.type
_entity.pdbx_description
1 polymer ?
#
loop_
_entity_poly.entity_id
_entity_poly.type
_entity_poly.pdbx_seq_one_letter_code
_entity_poly.pdbx_strand_id
1 'polypeptide(L)'
;QCSNKVIPKSKFRKFLKPFWKTGNLGPLHKAMKQARTIWIRDGSPRGLAFDSFRNYKLQKRAFTRQLKRLKFEYDQKQLKDLQDAAEVDSALFYRLVKNHNGHSKCNLNIGHELLVDGIMIRDPDLIRGAWVDHYERLGKESNHHHFDNNFHDYIENQFPLMLEKSHSMHDGIFEDPITFDELSHSLSTFNNGKAPGHDLVTIEHFKFCDTIVLHYLCRIFNAMIRIAKIPPAFKL
;
A
#
# COMPACT_ATOMS: atom_id res chain seq x y z
N GLN A 1 4.01 43.56 5.33
CA GLN A 1 2.81 43.13 6.09
C GLN A 1 2.09 42.02 5.32
N CYS A 2 2.31 40.71 5.59
CA CYS A 2 1.57 39.65 4.85
C CYS A 2 1.58 38.23 5.48
N SER A 3 1.48 38.05 6.80
CA SER A 3 1.29 36.68 7.38
C SER A 3 -0.05 36.43 8.07
N ASN A 4 -0.86 37.47 8.29
CA ASN A 4 -2.13 37.35 9.03
C ASN A 4 -3.30 36.70 8.26
N LYS A 5 -3.11 36.32 6.98
CA LYS A 5 -4.18 35.70 6.17
C LYS A 5 -4.26 34.18 6.27
N VAL A 6 -3.24 33.51 6.81
CA VAL A 6 -3.14 32.03 6.74
C VAL A 6 -3.46 31.33 8.07
N ILE A 7 -3.51 32.04 9.19
CA ILE A 7 -3.74 31.42 10.50
C ILE A 7 -5.27 31.26 10.72
N PRO A 8 -5.79 30.03 10.87
CA PRO A 8 -7.21 29.81 11.11
C PRO A 8 -7.64 30.47 12.42
N LYS A 9 -8.50 31.49 12.34
CA LYS A 9 -8.99 32.26 13.49
C LYS A 9 -9.88 31.45 14.46
N SER A 10 -10.24 30.21 14.11
CA SER A 10 -11.09 29.35 14.93
C SER A 10 -10.29 28.22 15.55
N LYS A 11 -10.38 28.05 16.88
CA LYS A 11 -9.83 26.89 17.57
C LYS A 11 -10.34 25.58 16.93
N PHE A 12 -9.42 24.65 16.63
CA PHE A 12 -9.77 23.32 16.15
C PHE A 12 -10.57 22.60 17.24
N ARG A 13 -11.81 22.22 16.92
CA ARG A 13 -12.69 21.50 17.85
C ARG A 13 -12.51 20.01 17.58
N LYS A 14 -11.64 19.36 18.34
CA LYS A 14 -11.25 17.94 18.18
C LYS A 14 -12.45 16.96 18.11
N PHE A 15 -13.58 17.32 18.72
CA PHE A 15 -14.80 16.51 18.74
C PHE A 15 -15.71 16.69 17.51
N LEU A 16 -15.49 17.72 16.67
CA LEU A 16 -16.26 17.91 15.43
C LEU A 16 -15.45 17.36 14.26
N LYS A 17 -16.00 16.35 13.58
CA LYS A 17 -15.42 15.85 12.33
C LYS A 17 -15.32 16.99 11.30
N PRO A 18 -14.32 16.98 10.40
CA PRO A 18 -14.06 18.08 9.45
C PRO A 18 -15.29 18.49 8.62
N PHE A 19 -16.08 17.50 8.17
CA PHE A 19 -17.29 17.72 7.37
C PHE A 19 -18.41 18.49 8.09
N TRP A 20 -18.33 18.66 9.42
CA TRP A 20 -19.30 19.44 10.19
C TRP A 20 -19.27 20.93 9.86
N LYS A 21 -18.07 21.48 9.61
CA LYS A 21 -17.90 22.90 9.28
C LYS A 21 -18.13 23.18 7.79
N THR A 22 -17.57 22.34 6.91
CA THR A 22 -17.71 22.49 5.45
C THR A 22 -19.14 22.27 4.97
N GLY A 23 -19.89 21.35 5.61
CA GLY A 23 -21.25 21.01 5.18
C GLY A 23 -22.37 21.86 5.79
N ASN A 24 -22.06 22.96 6.46
CA ASN A 24 -23.04 23.88 7.06
C ASN A 24 -24.10 23.17 7.95
N LEU A 25 -23.67 22.21 8.79
CA LEU A 25 -24.55 21.47 9.70
C LEU A 25 -24.99 22.30 10.92
N GLY A 26 -24.32 23.42 11.19
CA GLY A 26 -24.58 24.30 12.34
C GLY A 26 -26.01 24.82 12.42
N PRO A 27 -26.55 25.47 11.37
CA PRO A 27 -27.92 25.95 11.32
C PRO A 27 -28.96 24.84 11.52
N LEU A 28 -28.81 23.70 10.85
CA LEU A 28 -29.73 22.55 10.97
C LEU A 28 -29.71 21.95 12.38
N HIS A 29 -28.53 21.83 12.99
CA HIS A 29 -28.39 21.37 14.35
C HIS A 29 -29.02 22.35 15.36
N LYS A 30 -28.86 23.67 15.14
CA LYS A 30 -29.50 24.72 15.95
C LYS A 30 -31.03 24.64 15.84
N ALA A 31 -31.57 24.54 14.63
CA ALA A 31 -33.01 24.40 14.38
C ALA A 31 -33.58 23.14 15.03
N MET A 32 -32.88 22.00 14.92
CA MET A 32 -33.27 20.75 15.59
C MET A 32 -33.28 20.91 17.12
N LYS A 33 -32.27 21.55 17.71
CA LYS A 33 -32.22 21.80 19.16
C LYS A 33 -33.35 22.72 19.62
N GLN A 34 -33.61 23.81 18.89
CA GLN A 34 -34.71 24.74 19.19
C GLN A 34 -36.06 24.02 19.15
N ALA A 35 -36.33 23.26 18.09
CA ALA A 35 -37.56 22.48 17.98
C ALA A 35 -37.70 21.42 19.09
N ARG A 36 -36.58 20.81 19.53
CA ARG A 36 -36.58 19.90 20.68
C ARG A 36 -36.93 20.62 21.98
N THR A 37 -36.39 21.81 22.23
CA THR A 37 -36.70 22.60 23.43
C THR A 37 -38.17 22.98 23.48
N ILE A 38 -38.74 23.41 22.35
CA ILE A 38 -40.19 23.73 22.24
C ILE A 38 -41.02 22.49 22.54
N TRP A 39 -40.70 21.34 21.91
CA TRP A 39 -41.41 20.09 22.17
C TRP A 39 -41.33 19.63 23.64
N ILE A 40 -40.19 19.80 24.30
CA ILE A 40 -40.04 19.50 25.74
C ILE A 40 -40.89 20.45 26.58
N ARG A 41 -40.88 21.75 26.25
CA ARG A 41 -41.68 22.77 26.94
C ARG A 41 -43.18 22.48 26.87
N ASP A 42 -43.65 21.91 25.76
CA ASP A 42 -45.06 21.52 25.57
C ASP A 42 -45.45 20.22 26.29
N GLY A 43 -44.58 19.65 27.13
CA GLY A 43 -44.84 18.39 27.85
C GLY A 43 -44.45 17.13 27.08
N SER A 44 -43.63 17.27 26.03
CA SER A 44 -43.17 16.15 25.18
C SER A 44 -44.30 15.31 24.57
N PRO A 45 -45.36 15.92 24.01
CA PRO A 45 -46.52 15.19 23.50
C PRO A 45 -46.12 14.28 22.33
N ARG A 46 -46.79 13.13 22.20
CA ARG A 46 -46.51 12.15 21.13
C ARG A 46 -47.65 12.10 20.13
N GLY A 47 -47.31 12.01 18.84
CA GLY A 47 -48.28 11.85 17.76
C GLY A 47 -48.27 13.00 16.77
N LEU A 48 -48.78 12.74 15.56
CA LEU A 48 -48.79 13.71 14.46
C LEU A 48 -49.80 14.86 14.65
N ALA A 49 -50.71 14.73 15.61
CA ALA A 49 -51.67 15.76 15.99
C ALA A 49 -51.02 16.97 16.67
N PHE A 50 -49.81 16.82 17.23
CA PHE A 50 -49.11 17.88 17.93
C PHE A 50 -48.05 18.53 17.03
N ASP A 51 -48.21 19.83 16.77
CA ASP A 51 -47.33 20.58 15.87
C ASP A 51 -45.88 20.61 16.34
N SER A 52 -45.64 20.71 17.65
CA SER A 52 -44.28 20.73 18.21
C SER A 52 -43.56 19.39 18.03
N PHE A 53 -44.27 18.26 18.15
CA PHE A 53 -43.73 16.94 17.85
C PHE A 53 -43.43 16.78 16.35
N ARG A 54 -44.37 17.20 15.48
CA ARG A 54 -44.22 17.15 14.02
C ARG A 54 -43.01 17.97 13.56
N ASN A 55 -42.90 19.21 14.03
CA ASN A 55 -41.80 20.10 13.70
C ASN A 55 -40.45 19.55 14.20
N TYR A 56 -40.39 19.07 15.45
CA TYR A 56 -39.18 18.43 15.97
C TYR A 56 -38.72 17.24 15.10
N LYS A 57 -39.66 16.34 14.73
CA LYS A 57 -39.34 15.19 13.88
C LYS A 57 -38.88 15.61 12.48
N LEU A 58 -39.48 16.65 11.90
CA LEU A 58 -39.09 17.19 10.60
C LEU A 58 -37.66 17.74 10.65
N GLN A 59 -37.35 18.60 11.63
CA GLN A 59 -36.02 19.18 11.79
C GLN A 59 -34.96 18.11 12.11
N LYS A 60 -35.29 17.11 12.94
CA LYS A 60 -34.41 15.97 13.21
C LYS A 60 -34.13 15.15 11.95
N ARG A 61 -35.15 14.88 11.13
CA ARG A 61 -34.99 14.17 9.85
C ARG A 61 -34.12 14.95 8.88
N ALA A 62 -34.34 16.27 8.74
CA ALA A 62 -33.54 17.14 7.87
C ALA A 62 -32.06 17.13 8.28
N PHE A 63 -31.78 17.33 9.57
CA PHE A 63 -30.42 17.24 10.11
C PHE A 63 -29.79 15.86 9.88
N THR A 64 -30.52 14.79 10.16
CA THR A 64 -30.00 13.41 10.00
C THR A 64 -29.69 13.07 8.55
N ARG A 65 -30.54 13.48 7.60
CA ARG A 65 -30.31 13.28 6.17
C ARG A 65 -29.04 13.99 5.71
N GLN A 66 -28.91 15.27 6.08
CA GLN A 66 -27.74 16.06 5.71
C GLN A 66 -26.45 15.50 6.34
N LEU A 67 -26.53 15.07 7.61
CA LEU A 67 -25.40 14.45 8.30
C LEU A 67 -24.95 13.16 7.61
N LYS A 68 -25.89 12.28 7.23
CA LYS A 68 -25.58 11.05 6.52
C LYS A 68 -24.93 11.32 5.17
N ARG A 69 -25.46 12.29 4.42
CA ARG A 69 -24.92 12.68 3.10
C ARG A 69 -23.48 13.16 3.20
N LEU A 70 -23.23 14.12 4.09
CA LEU A 70 -21.89 14.69 4.29
C LEU A 70 -20.89 13.69 4.84
N LYS A 71 -21.34 12.77 5.70
CA LYS A 71 -20.50 11.66 6.17
C LYS A 71 -20.12 10.76 5.00
N PHE A 72 -21.08 10.35 4.18
CA PHE A 72 -20.82 9.52 3.00
C PHE A 72 -19.86 10.19 2.02
N GLU A 73 -20.07 11.47 1.69
CA GLU A 73 -19.17 12.24 0.82
C GLU A 73 -17.74 12.30 1.37
N TYR A 74 -17.61 12.48 2.69
CA TYR A 74 -16.30 12.47 3.36
C TYR A 74 -15.63 11.09 3.32
N ASP A 75 -16.38 10.04 3.66
CA ASP A 75 -15.87 8.66 3.67
C ASP A 75 -15.43 8.23 2.25
N GLN A 76 -16.21 8.59 1.21
CA GLN A 76 -15.86 8.36 -0.19
C GLN A 76 -14.58 9.10 -0.59
N LYS A 77 -14.42 10.36 -0.18
CA LYS A 77 -13.21 11.12 -0.45
C LYS A 77 -11.98 10.47 0.20
N GLN A 78 -12.10 10.05 1.45
CA GLN A 78 -10.99 9.38 2.16
C GLN A 78 -10.63 8.05 1.51
N LEU A 79 -11.61 7.29 1.03
CA LEU A 79 -11.36 6.05 0.30
C LEU A 79 -10.64 6.31 -1.03
N LYS A 80 -11.06 7.35 -1.77
CA LYS A 80 -10.38 7.76 -3.00
C LYS A 80 -8.93 8.18 -2.74
N ASP A 81 -8.71 9.03 -1.73
CA ASP A 81 -7.36 9.46 -1.34
C ASP A 81 -6.46 8.25 -0.97
N LEU A 82 -7.04 7.19 -0.39
CA LEU A 82 -6.34 5.93 -0.10
C LEU A 82 -6.02 5.14 -1.37
N GLN A 83 -6.95 5.02 -2.31
CA GLN A 83 -6.74 4.33 -3.59
C GLN A 83 -5.66 5.03 -4.42
N ASP A 84 -5.76 6.35 -4.57
CA ASP A 84 -4.79 7.16 -5.31
C ASP A 84 -3.38 7.03 -4.66
N ALA A 85 -3.29 6.99 -3.33
CA ALA A 85 -2.01 6.79 -2.64
C ALA A 85 -1.47 5.36 -2.77
N ALA A 86 -2.33 4.34 -2.83
CA ALA A 86 -1.90 2.95 -3.00
C ALA A 86 -1.19 2.73 -4.34
N GLU A 87 -1.61 3.45 -5.38
CA GLU A 87 -1.03 3.34 -6.73
C GLU A 87 0.31 4.07 -6.89
N VAL A 88 0.53 5.16 -6.12
CA VAL A 88 1.65 6.09 -6.36
C VAL A 88 2.67 6.15 -5.22
N ASP A 89 2.22 6.14 -3.96
CA ASP A 89 3.07 6.38 -2.78
C ASP A 89 2.65 5.49 -1.60
N SER A 90 3.37 4.38 -1.44
CA SER A 90 3.15 3.42 -0.36
C SER A 90 3.32 4.03 1.04
N ALA A 91 4.21 5.02 1.21
CA ALA A 91 4.43 5.66 2.51
C ALA A 91 3.26 6.60 2.87
N LEU A 92 2.71 7.30 1.89
CA LEU A 92 1.50 8.10 2.05
C LEU A 92 0.28 7.21 2.33
N PHE A 93 0.15 6.08 1.63
CA PHE A 93 -0.90 5.10 1.84
C PHE A 93 -0.96 4.66 3.31
N TYR A 94 0.14 4.15 3.87
CA TYR A 94 0.17 3.69 5.26
C TYR A 94 -0.07 4.81 6.27
N ARG A 95 0.34 6.04 5.95
CA ARG A 95 0.04 7.22 6.78
C ARG A 95 -1.47 7.53 6.79
N LEU A 96 -2.13 7.46 5.64
CA LEU A 96 -3.57 7.64 5.50
C LEU A 96 -4.36 6.52 6.21
N VAL A 97 -3.94 5.26 6.06
CA VAL A 97 -4.53 4.11 6.77
C VAL A 97 -4.47 4.31 8.29
N LYS A 98 -3.31 4.73 8.81
CA LYS A 98 -3.12 5.02 10.24
C LYS A 98 -4.04 6.13 10.75
N ASN A 99 -4.24 7.16 9.92
CA ASN A 99 -5.13 8.29 10.26
C ASN A 99 -6.62 7.90 10.16
N HIS A 100 -6.99 7.07 9.19
CA HIS A 100 -8.36 6.62 8.96
C HIS A 100 -8.88 5.72 10.10
N ASN A 101 -8.03 4.83 10.61
CA ASN A 101 -8.40 3.91 11.69
C ASN A 101 -8.49 4.59 13.06
N GLY A 102 -8.00 5.84 13.17
CA GLY A 102 -7.89 6.57 14.43
C GLY A 102 -7.03 5.81 15.45
N HIS A 103 -6.71 6.44 16.58
CA HIS A 103 -6.04 5.77 17.70
C HIS A 103 -6.86 4.64 18.36
N SER A 104 -7.93 4.16 17.72
CA SER A 104 -8.70 3.00 18.13
C SER A 104 -7.98 1.73 17.68
N LYS A 105 -7.02 1.30 18.51
CA LYS A 105 -6.65 -0.12 18.68
C LYS A 105 -6.54 -0.95 17.39
N CYS A 106 -5.71 -0.52 16.45
CA CYS A 106 -5.13 -1.41 15.46
C CYS A 106 -3.67 -1.70 15.86
N ASN A 107 -3.37 -2.48 16.90
CA ASN A 107 -3.38 -3.96 16.96
C ASN A 107 -4.31 -4.70 15.99
N LEU A 108 -4.39 -4.25 14.74
CA LEU A 108 -4.67 -5.15 13.66
C LEU A 108 -3.31 -5.73 13.38
N ASN A 109 -3.08 -6.87 14.01
CA ASN A 109 -2.00 -7.81 13.77
C ASN A 109 -2.07 -8.33 12.32
N ILE A 110 -2.18 -7.44 11.34
CA ILE A 110 -2.08 -7.76 9.92
C ILE A 110 -0.62 -8.18 9.74
N GLY A 111 -0.39 -9.50 9.71
CA GLY A 111 0.93 -10.12 9.69
C GLY A 111 1.38 -10.81 10.99
N HIS A 112 0.65 -10.72 12.11
CA HIS A 112 0.97 -11.47 13.34
C HIS A 112 -0.03 -12.57 13.69
N GLU A 113 -1.01 -12.84 12.82
CA GLU A 113 -1.93 -13.97 12.99
C GLU A 113 -2.06 -14.70 11.65
N LEU A 114 -1.86 -16.02 11.65
CA LEU A 114 -1.97 -16.89 10.48
C LEU A 114 -2.92 -18.05 10.81
N LEU A 115 -3.89 -18.31 9.94
CA LEU A 115 -4.79 -19.46 10.07
C LEU A 115 -4.22 -20.63 9.24
N VAL A 116 -3.79 -21.68 9.91
CA VAL A 116 -3.28 -22.92 9.28
C VAL A 116 -4.14 -24.07 9.77
N ASP A 117 -4.78 -24.80 8.85
CA ASP A 117 -5.64 -25.96 9.16
C ASP A 117 -6.71 -25.70 10.24
N GLY A 118 -7.26 -24.47 10.26
CA GLY A 118 -8.27 -24.05 11.22
C GLY A 118 -7.73 -23.59 12.58
N ILE A 119 -6.41 -23.64 12.80
CA ILE A 119 -5.75 -23.17 14.02
C ILE A 119 -5.18 -21.78 13.78
N MET A 120 -5.52 -20.85 14.69
CA MET A 120 -5.02 -19.48 14.66
C MET A 120 -3.66 -19.40 15.36
N ILE A 121 -2.60 -19.26 14.58
CA ILE A 121 -1.22 -19.12 15.04
C ILE A 121 -0.92 -17.64 15.22
N ARG A 122 -0.35 -17.26 16.38
CA ARG A 122 0.02 -15.87 16.71
C ARG A 122 1.50 -15.66 17.04
N ASP A 123 2.24 -16.75 17.16
CA ASP A 123 3.67 -16.73 17.45
C ASP A 123 4.47 -16.44 16.17
N PRO A 124 5.31 -15.37 16.13
CA PRO A 124 6.08 -15.00 14.94
C PRO A 124 6.94 -16.12 14.36
N ASP A 125 7.52 -16.98 15.20
CA ASP A 125 8.38 -18.07 14.71
C ASP A 125 7.55 -19.20 14.08
N LEU A 126 6.39 -19.50 14.66
CA LEU A 126 5.44 -20.46 14.08
C LEU A 126 4.80 -19.94 12.79
N ILE A 127 4.53 -18.63 12.69
CA ILE A 127 4.03 -18.01 11.45
C ILE A 127 5.08 -18.12 10.36
N ARG A 128 6.36 -17.88 10.68
CA ARG A 128 7.46 -18.07 9.73
C ARG A 128 7.55 -19.51 9.26
N GLY A 129 7.52 -20.47 10.19
CA GLY A 129 7.53 -21.90 9.86
C GLY A 129 6.38 -22.28 8.94
N ALA A 130 5.16 -21.85 9.26
CA ALA A 130 3.99 -22.11 8.44
C ALA A 130 4.07 -21.51 7.01
N TRP A 131 4.66 -20.33 6.86
CA TRP A 131 4.93 -19.77 5.52
C TRP A 131 5.99 -20.58 4.76
N VAL A 132 7.06 -21.00 5.44
CA VAL A 132 8.08 -21.89 4.85
C VAL A 132 7.40 -23.17 4.37
N ASP A 133 6.62 -23.84 5.21
CA ASP A 133 5.92 -25.07 4.86
C ASP A 133 4.94 -24.88 3.69
N HIS A 134 4.22 -23.75 3.66
CA HIS A 134 3.29 -23.42 2.59
C HIS A 134 4.01 -23.25 1.24
N TYR A 135 5.06 -22.43 1.19
CA TYR A 135 5.81 -22.20 -0.05
C TYR A 135 6.64 -23.41 -0.46
N GLU A 136 7.16 -24.18 0.50
CA GLU A 136 7.85 -25.44 0.21
C GLU A 136 6.86 -26.44 -0.42
N ARG A 137 5.61 -26.49 0.04
CA ARG A 137 4.56 -27.30 -0.57
C ARG A 137 4.17 -26.84 -1.97
N LEU A 138 4.20 -25.53 -2.24
CA LEU A 138 3.98 -25.00 -3.59
C LEU A 138 5.11 -25.40 -4.56
N GLY A 139 6.35 -25.49 -4.05
CA GLY A 139 7.52 -25.88 -4.84
C GLY A 139 7.73 -27.38 -4.99
N LYS A 140 7.12 -28.21 -4.13
CA LYS A 140 7.13 -29.67 -4.23
C LYS A 140 6.01 -30.13 -5.15
N GLU A 141 6.32 -31.05 -6.07
CA GLU A 141 5.32 -31.71 -6.91
C GLU A 141 4.24 -32.34 -6.01
N SER A 142 3.05 -31.74 -5.99
CA SER A 142 1.94 -32.34 -5.29
C SER A 142 1.51 -33.57 -6.07
N ASN A 143 1.43 -34.73 -5.42
CA ASN A 143 0.84 -35.96 -5.98
C ASN A 143 -0.66 -35.81 -6.33
N HIS A 144 -1.24 -34.61 -6.19
CA HIS A 144 -2.59 -34.28 -6.62
C HIS A 144 -2.63 -34.05 -8.14
N HIS A 145 -2.71 -35.14 -8.90
CA HIS A 145 -3.39 -35.36 -10.21
C HIS A 145 -3.53 -34.24 -11.28
N HIS A 146 -2.85 -33.10 -11.18
CA HIS A 146 -2.94 -31.99 -12.13
C HIS A 146 -1.57 -31.47 -12.55
N PHE A 147 -0.51 -32.24 -12.35
CA PHE A 147 0.75 -31.98 -13.04
C PHE A 147 0.55 -32.34 -14.52
N ASP A 148 0.65 -31.35 -15.40
CA ASP A 148 0.48 -31.53 -16.85
C ASP A 148 1.74 -32.16 -17.43
N ASN A 149 1.84 -33.49 -17.31
CA ASN A 149 2.93 -34.28 -17.88
C ASN A 149 3.09 -34.02 -19.38
N ASN A 150 1.99 -33.73 -20.11
CA ASN A 150 2.08 -33.45 -21.53
C ASN A 150 2.79 -32.11 -21.80
N PHE A 151 2.52 -31.08 -20.99
CA PHE A 151 3.23 -29.80 -21.08
C PHE A 151 4.69 -29.93 -20.64
N HIS A 152 4.97 -30.68 -19.57
CA HIS A 152 6.33 -30.98 -19.13
C HIS A 152 7.14 -31.65 -20.26
N ASP A 153 6.62 -32.74 -20.83
CA ASP A 153 7.29 -33.48 -21.91
C ASP A 153 7.41 -32.63 -23.18
N TYR A 154 6.42 -31.78 -23.47
CA TYR A 154 6.51 -30.82 -24.57
C TYR A 154 7.67 -29.83 -24.36
N ILE A 155 7.79 -29.24 -23.17
CA ILE A 155 8.87 -28.29 -22.85
C ILE A 155 10.23 -28.99 -22.85
N GLU A 156 10.37 -30.16 -22.22
CA GLU A 156 11.62 -30.95 -22.24
C GLU A 156 12.07 -31.27 -23.68
N ASN A 157 11.14 -31.64 -24.57
CA ASN A 157 11.47 -31.91 -25.97
C ASN A 157 11.79 -30.64 -26.78
N GLN A 158 11.18 -29.49 -26.43
CA GLN A 158 11.44 -28.22 -27.11
C GLN A 158 12.66 -27.48 -26.56
N PHE A 159 13.06 -27.74 -25.31
CA PHE A 159 14.11 -27.01 -24.61
C PHE A 159 15.47 -27.07 -25.33
N PRO A 160 15.94 -28.23 -25.85
CA PRO A 160 17.19 -28.29 -26.63
C PRO A 160 17.14 -27.39 -27.87
N LEU A 161 16.00 -27.37 -28.58
CA LEU A 161 15.80 -26.55 -29.78
C LEU A 161 15.74 -25.06 -29.43
N MET A 162 15.09 -24.70 -28.32
CA MET A 162 15.04 -23.31 -27.82
C MET A 162 16.42 -22.83 -27.36
N LEU A 163 17.19 -23.70 -26.71
CA LEU A 163 18.56 -23.40 -26.28
C LEU A 163 19.48 -23.21 -27.49
N GLU A 164 19.44 -24.11 -28.46
CA GLU A 164 20.20 -24.01 -29.70
C GLU A 164 19.82 -22.74 -30.49
N LYS A 165 18.52 -22.43 -30.59
CA LYS A 165 18.04 -21.20 -31.21
C LYS A 165 18.52 -19.95 -30.46
N SER A 166 18.49 -19.96 -29.13
CA SER A 166 18.99 -18.86 -28.30
C SER A 166 20.49 -18.63 -28.47
N HIS A 167 21.28 -19.70 -28.67
CA HIS A 167 22.71 -19.58 -28.95
C HIS A 167 23.01 -19.17 -30.40
N SER A 168 22.11 -19.46 -31.35
CA SER A 168 22.25 -19.07 -32.76
C SER A 168 21.84 -17.63 -33.05
N MET A 169 21.00 -17.02 -32.19
CA MET A 169 20.63 -15.61 -32.30
C MET A 169 21.76 -14.75 -31.72
N HIS A 170 22.70 -14.37 -32.60
CA HIS A 170 23.74 -13.42 -32.28
C HIS A 170 23.13 -12.01 -32.22
N ASP A 171 22.47 -11.67 -31.11
CA ASP A 171 21.79 -10.36 -30.96
C ASP A 171 22.75 -9.18 -30.75
N GLY A 172 24.08 -9.39 -30.79
CA GLY A 172 25.08 -8.32 -30.71
C GLY A 172 25.11 -7.56 -29.37
N ILE A 173 24.22 -7.90 -28.42
CA ILE A 173 24.00 -7.19 -27.15
C ILE A 173 25.29 -7.07 -26.30
N PHE A 174 26.26 -7.96 -26.49
CA PHE A 174 27.53 -7.98 -25.75
C PHE A 174 28.78 -7.85 -26.64
N GLU A 175 28.63 -7.35 -27.87
CA GLU A 175 29.78 -7.09 -28.75
C GLU A 175 30.61 -5.90 -28.25
N ASP A 176 29.95 -4.90 -27.66
CA ASP A 176 30.60 -3.72 -27.10
C ASP A 176 30.85 -3.87 -25.58
N PRO A 177 31.99 -3.38 -25.07
CA PRO A 177 32.25 -3.35 -23.64
C PRO A 177 31.33 -2.34 -22.96
N ILE A 178 30.79 -2.71 -21.79
CA ILE A 178 30.03 -1.82 -20.92
C ILE A 178 30.89 -0.61 -20.58
N THR A 179 30.36 0.57 -20.82
CA THR A 179 31.04 1.83 -20.53
C THR A 179 30.78 2.29 -19.10
N PHE A 180 31.64 3.18 -18.61
CA PHE A 180 31.46 3.80 -17.29
C PHE A 180 30.15 4.59 -17.22
N ASP A 181 29.80 5.32 -18.28
CA ASP A 181 28.61 6.18 -18.32
C ASP A 181 27.32 5.35 -18.30
N GLU A 182 27.28 4.23 -19.02
CA GLU A 182 26.17 3.28 -18.97
C GLU A 182 25.98 2.70 -17.56
N LEU A 183 27.08 2.32 -16.90
CA LEU A 183 27.04 1.78 -15.54
C LEU A 183 26.57 2.84 -14.55
N SER A 184 27.12 4.06 -14.63
CA SER A 184 26.76 5.18 -13.78
C SER A 184 25.28 5.57 -13.96
N HIS A 185 24.83 5.67 -15.21
CA HIS A 185 23.43 5.94 -15.52
C HIS A 185 22.53 4.84 -14.97
N SER A 186 22.86 3.57 -15.21
CA SER A 186 22.10 2.42 -14.70
C SER A 186 21.97 2.49 -13.18
N LEU A 187 23.08 2.69 -12.47
CA LEU A 187 23.08 2.82 -11.00
C LEU A 187 22.17 3.95 -10.51
N SER A 188 22.14 5.09 -11.20
CA SER A 188 21.28 6.22 -10.82
C SER A 188 19.79 5.87 -10.82
N THR A 189 19.36 4.98 -11.73
CA THR A 189 17.95 4.58 -11.90
C THR A 189 17.47 3.56 -10.87
N PHE A 190 18.36 2.90 -10.13
CA PHE A 190 17.94 1.93 -9.12
C PHE A 190 17.11 2.58 -8.01
N ASN A 191 16.16 1.83 -7.45
CA ASN A 191 15.40 2.29 -6.30
C ASN A 191 16.21 2.16 -5.00
N ASN A 192 16.17 3.19 -4.16
CA ASN A 192 16.79 3.16 -2.83
C ASN A 192 15.98 2.30 -1.85
N GLY A 193 16.59 1.89 -0.73
CA GLY A 193 15.94 1.18 0.37
C GLY A 193 15.71 -0.31 0.09
N LYS A 194 16.41 -0.89 -0.88
CA LYS A 194 16.43 -2.35 -1.09
C LYS A 194 17.23 -3.01 0.01
N ALA A 195 16.77 -4.18 0.47
CA ALA A 195 17.47 -4.95 1.48
C ALA A 195 18.86 -5.36 0.95
N PRO A 196 19.93 -5.24 1.77
CA PRO A 196 21.25 -5.68 1.37
C PRO A 196 21.33 -7.21 1.29
N GLY A 197 22.35 -7.71 0.58
CA GLY A 197 22.72 -9.10 0.61
C GLY A 197 23.36 -9.53 1.94
N HIS A 198 23.92 -10.74 1.96
CA HIS A 198 24.63 -11.29 3.12
C HIS A 198 25.88 -10.47 3.50
N ASP A 199 26.40 -9.69 2.57
CA ASP A 199 27.55 -8.80 2.73
C ASP A 199 27.19 -7.42 3.32
N LEU A 200 25.90 -7.17 3.57
CA LEU A 200 25.37 -5.90 4.09
C LEU A 200 25.60 -4.70 3.14
N VAL A 201 25.98 -4.94 1.88
CA VAL A 201 26.19 -3.87 0.91
C VAL A 201 24.86 -3.49 0.25
N THR A 202 24.42 -2.25 0.46
CA THR A 202 23.23 -1.69 -0.19
C THR A 202 23.55 -0.95 -1.49
N ILE A 203 22.51 -0.65 -2.28
CA ILE A 203 22.65 0.11 -3.53
C ILE A 203 23.15 1.54 -3.30
N GLU A 204 22.83 2.13 -2.15
CA GLU A 204 23.29 3.45 -1.75
C GLU A 204 24.81 3.52 -1.64
N HIS A 205 25.45 2.44 -1.18
CA HIS A 205 26.92 2.37 -1.17
C HIS A 205 27.48 2.52 -2.58
N PHE A 206 26.85 1.95 -3.59
CA PHE A 206 27.29 2.10 -4.99
C PHE A 206 26.89 3.44 -5.60
N LYS A 207 25.74 4.02 -5.24
CA LYS A 207 25.31 5.34 -5.73
C LYS A 207 26.17 6.48 -5.20
N PHE A 208 26.67 6.35 -3.98
CA PHE A 208 27.44 7.40 -3.30
C PHE A 208 28.92 7.05 -3.16
N CYS A 209 29.40 5.95 -3.76
CA CYS A 209 30.83 5.63 -3.77
C CYS A 209 31.61 6.53 -4.73
N ASP A 210 32.91 6.62 -4.48
CA ASP A 210 33.83 7.27 -5.40
C ASP A 210 33.87 6.57 -6.76
N THR A 211 34.18 7.36 -7.79
CA THR A 211 34.27 6.92 -9.19
C THR A 211 35.25 5.75 -9.39
N ILE A 212 36.26 5.63 -8.52
CA ILE A 212 37.23 4.53 -8.52
C ILE A 212 36.53 3.18 -8.39
N VAL A 213 35.54 3.06 -7.49
CA VAL A 213 34.80 1.81 -7.26
C VAL A 213 34.00 1.43 -8.51
N LEU A 214 33.36 2.41 -9.14
CA LEU A 214 32.61 2.22 -10.38
C LEU A 214 33.51 1.77 -11.54
N HIS A 215 34.74 2.30 -11.64
CA HIS A 215 35.72 1.81 -12.61
C HIS A 215 36.09 0.34 -12.39
N TYR A 216 36.28 -0.09 -11.13
CA TYR A 216 36.53 -1.50 -10.84
C TYR A 216 35.34 -2.40 -11.17
N LEU A 217 34.12 -1.97 -10.86
CA LEU A 217 32.90 -2.70 -11.23
C LEU A 217 32.75 -2.84 -12.73
N CYS A 218 32.95 -1.76 -13.49
CA CYS A 218 32.95 -1.78 -14.95
C CYS A 218 33.96 -2.79 -15.52
N ARG A 219 35.19 -2.81 -14.97
CA ARG A 219 36.21 -3.79 -15.35
C ARG A 219 35.81 -5.23 -15.04
N ILE A 220 35.19 -5.46 -13.89
CA ILE A 220 34.71 -6.78 -13.47
C ILE A 220 33.62 -7.26 -14.44
N PHE A 221 32.62 -6.45 -14.75
CA PHE A 221 31.54 -6.83 -15.67
C PHE A 221 32.05 -7.12 -17.08
N ASN A 222 32.93 -6.26 -17.61
CA ASN A 222 33.57 -6.50 -18.90
C ASN A 222 34.45 -7.75 -18.90
N ALA A 223 35.11 -8.05 -17.78
CA ALA A 223 35.84 -9.30 -17.63
C ALA A 223 34.90 -10.51 -17.69
N MET A 224 33.74 -10.47 -17.01
CA MET A 224 32.73 -11.53 -17.04
C MET A 224 32.19 -11.79 -18.45
N ILE A 225 31.89 -10.72 -19.20
CA ILE A 225 31.43 -10.81 -20.59
C ILE A 225 32.52 -11.47 -21.44
N ARG A 226 33.75 -10.98 -21.36
CA ARG A 226 34.88 -11.49 -22.17
C ARG A 226 35.17 -12.98 -21.93
N ILE A 227 35.06 -13.44 -20.69
CA ILE A 227 35.30 -14.85 -20.33
C ILE A 227 34.04 -15.72 -20.42
N ALA A 228 32.89 -15.13 -20.77
CA ALA A 228 31.57 -15.76 -20.76
C ALA A 228 31.29 -16.56 -19.47
N LYS A 229 31.73 -16.04 -18.31
CA LYS A 229 31.63 -16.75 -17.02
C LYS A 229 31.23 -15.80 -15.90
N ILE A 230 30.14 -16.16 -15.23
CA ILE A 230 29.65 -15.49 -14.03
C ILE A 230 30.26 -16.17 -12.80
N PRO A 231 30.82 -15.41 -11.83
CA PRO A 231 31.32 -15.96 -10.58
C PRO A 231 30.26 -16.80 -9.85
N PRO A 232 30.60 -17.97 -9.27
CA PRO A 232 29.63 -18.79 -8.54
C PRO A 232 28.93 -18.02 -7.41
N ALA A 233 29.62 -17.11 -6.73
CA ALA A 233 29.06 -16.27 -5.68
C ALA A 233 27.93 -15.33 -6.16
N PHE A 234 27.79 -15.11 -7.47
CA PHE A 234 26.74 -14.26 -8.06
C PHE A 234 25.53 -15.08 -8.50
N LYS A 235 25.63 -16.41 -8.49
CA LYS A 235 24.51 -17.32 -8.76
C LYS A 235 23.83 -17.58 -7.42
N LEU A 236 22.69 -16.95 -7.21
CA LEU A 236 21.81 -17.17 -6.06
C LEU A 236 21.27 -18.60 -6.05
#